data_AF-A0A382I8G0-F1
#
_entry.id   AF-A0A382I8G0-F1
#
_cell.length_a   1.000
_cell.length_b   1.000
_cell.length_c   1.000
_cell.angle_alpha   90.00
_cell.angle_beta   90.00
_cell.angle_gamma   90.00
#
_symmetry.space_group_name_H-M   'P 1'
#
loop_
_entity.id
_entity.type
_entity.pdbx_description
1 polymer ?
#
loop_
_entity_poly.entity_id
_entity_poly.type
_entity_poly.pdbx_seq_one_letter_code
_entity_poly.pdbx_strand_id
1 'polypeptide(L)'
;MKKLISIAIAAILGFGAYAFAAKKAPVPVNEKCPVSGKAVDADQTIGIGVCCGNCAKKVAKDVKGILAKVKSDSKDSDTVNSACPISGKGIKKVVTVAFCCSKCKGKYTVK
;
A
#
# COMPACT_ATOMS: atom_id res chain seq x y z
N MET A 1 31.28 -39.57 -43.09
CA MET A 1 30.02 -39.82 -43.83
C MET A 1 29.11 -40.67 -42.97
N LYS A 2 27.88 -40.21 -42.70
CA LYS A 2 26.68 -41.02 -42.31
C LYS A 2 26.81 -41.81 -40.97
N LYS A 3 25.93 -41.73 -39.97
CA LYS A 3 24.50 -41.38 -39.83
C LYS A 3 24.25 -40.99 -38.36
N LEU A 4 23.62 -39.85 -38.08
CA LEU A 4 22.24 -39.74 -37.58
C LEU A 4 21.82 -40.81 -36.55
N ILE A 5 21.85 -40.44 -35.27
CA ILE A 5 20.88 -40.91 -34.28
C ILE A 5 20.37 -39.68 -33.52
N SER A 6 19.17 -39.26 -33.92
CA SER A 6 18.34 -38.26 -33.25
C SER A 6 17.89 -38.80 -31.90
N ILE A 7 18.17 -38.08 -30.81
CA ILE A 7 17.51 -38.27 -29.52
C ILE A 7 16.70 -37.02 -29.25
N ALA A 8 15.40 -37.13 -29.51
CA ALA A 8 14.40 -36.24 -28.97
C ALA A 8 14.34 -36.48 -27.45
N ILE A 9 14.91 -35.57 -26.66
CA ILE A 9 14.64 -35.51 -25.22
C ILE A 9 13.41 -34.64 -25.05
N ALA A 10 12.30 -35.34 -24.94
CA ALA A 10 11.05 -34.84 -24.40
C ALA A 10 11.28 -34.21 -23.02
N ALA A 11 10.53 -33.13 -22.78
CA ALA A 11 9.99 -32.70 -21.50
C ALA A 11 10.77 -33.10 -20.23
N ILE A 12 11.33 -32.10 -19.55
CA ILE A 12 11.16 -31.80 -18.12
C ILE A 12 12.16 -30.67 -17.82
N LEU A 13 11.68 -29.45 -17.67
CA LEU A 13 12.09 -28.58 -16.57
C LEU A 13 10.85 -27.78 -16.21
N GLY A 14 10.27 -28.18 -15.08
CA GLY A 14 9.00 -27.66 -14.60
C GLY A 14 8.99 -26.15 -14.61
N PHE A 15 7.90 -25.60 -15.11
CA PHE A 15 7.38 -24.34 -14.61
C PHE A 15 7.28 -24.50 -13.10
N GLY A 16 8.35 -24.09 -12.41
CA GLY A 16 8.37 -24.00 -10.96
C GLY A 16 7.13 -23.22 -10.61
N ALA A 17 6.26 -23.84 -9.80
CA ALA A 17 5.23 -23.13 -9.09
C ALA A 17 5.95 -22.07 -8.26
N TYR A 18 6.17 -20.90 -8.87
CA TYR A 18 6.54 -19.69 -8.20
C TYR A 18 5.29 -19.39 -7.36
N ALA A 19 5.26 -19.98 -6.17
CA ALA A 19 4.41 -19.52 -5.11
C ALA A 19 4.92 -18.12 -4.79
N PHE A 20 4.42 -17.15 -5.56
CA PHE A 20 4.39 -15.76 -5.14
C PHE A 20 3.61 -15.81 -3.84
N ALA A 21 4.33 -15.87 -2.72
CA ALA A 21 3.77 -15.65 -1.40
C ALA A 21 3.09 -14.30 -1.48
N ALA A 22 1.78 -14.31 -1.71
CA ALA A 22 0.96 -13.12 -1.78
C ALA A 22 1.08 -12.46 -0.41
N LYS A 23 1.99 -11.49 -0.28
CA LYS A 23 2.06 -10.62 0.89
C LYS A 23 0.66 -10.06 1.04
N LYS A 24 -0.02 -10.49 2.11
CA LYS A 24 -1.38 -10.06 2.43
C LYS A 24 -1.39 -8.54 2.43
N ALA A 25 -2.07 -7.95 1.45
CA ALA A 25 -2.12 -6.50 1.32
C ALA A 25 -2.62 -5.90 2.64
N PRO A 26 -1.99 -4.84 3.15
CA PRO A 26 -2.40 -4.25 4.41
C PRO A 26 -3.85 -3.75 4.30
N VAL A 27 -4.69 -4.19 5.24
CA VAL A 27 -6.13 -3.87 5.25
C VAL A 27 -6.31 -2.38 5.57
N PRO A 28 -7.02 -1.62 4.72
CA PRO A 28 -7.27 -0.21 4.99
C PRO A 28 -8.16 -0.04 6.23
N VAL A 29 -7.93 1.04 6.99
CA VAL A 29 -8.72 1.34 8.20
C VAL A 29 -10.10 1.92 7.91
N ASN A 30 -10.44 2.14 6.64
CA ASN A 30 -11.68 2.77 6.21
C ASN A 30 -12.36 1.98 5.08
N GLU A 31 -13.68 1.92 5.13
CA GLU A 31 -14.53 1.31 4.10
C GLU A 31 -15.07 2.31 3.08
N LYS A 32 -15.13 3.60 3.47
CA LYS A 32 -15.60 4.70 2.62
C LYS A 32 -14.45 5.66 2.31
N CYS A 33 -14.42 6.15 1.09
CA CYS A 33 -13.46 7.13 0.61
C CYS A 33 -13.61 8.43 1.42
N PRO A 34 -12.54 8.94 2.06
CA PRO A 34 -12.62 10.13 2.90
C PRO A 34 -12.85 11.43 2.12
N VAL A 35 -12.73 11.39 0.77
CA VAL A 35 -12.96 12.53 -0.12
C VAL A 35 -14.40 12.61 -0.60
N SER A 36 -14.96 11.49 -1.07
CA SER A 36 -16.25 11.44 -1.77
C SER A 36 -17.36 10.67 -1.03
N GLY A 37 -17.01 9.88 0.00
CA GLY A 37 -17.94 8.99 0.70
C GLY A 37 -18.32 7.71 -0.04
N LYS A 38 -17.85 7.52 -1.28
CA LYS A 38 -18.05 6.27 -2.07
C LYS A 38 -17.27 5.10 -1.47
N ALA A 39 -17.58 3.86 -1.88
CA ALA A 39 -16.80 2.69 -1.51
C ALA A 39 -15.31 2.85 -1.90
N VAL A 40 -14.42 2.27 -1.09
CA VAL A 40 -12.98 2.27 -1.37
C VAL A 40 -12.60 1.23 -2.41
N ASP A 41 -11.48 1.48 -3.08
CA ASP A 41 -10.81 0.57 -4.00
C ASP A 41 -9.52 0.08 -3.32
N ALA A 42 -9.30 -1.24 -3.33
CA ALA A 42 -8.18 -1.87 -2.63
C ALA A 42 -6.80 -1.50 -3.22
N ASP A 43 -6.76 -1.11 -4.49
CA ASP A 43 -5.54 -0.71 -5.20
C ASP A 43 -5.22 0.78 -5.01
N GLN A 44 -6.16 1.55 -4.47
CA GLN A 44 -6.02 2.99 -4.26
C GLN A 44 -5.71 3.30 -2.79
N THR A 45 -4.55 2.88 -2.32
CA THR A 45 -4.12 3.06 -0.93
C THR A 45 -2.94 4.02 -0.76
N ILE A 46 -2.82 4.58 0.45
CA ILE A 46 -1.61 5.26 0.93
C ILE A 46 -1.27 4.78 2.34
N GLY A 47 0.00 4.89 2.74
CA GLY A 47 0.43 4.73 4.12
C GLY A 47 0.52 6.08 4.84
N ILE A 48 -0.09 6.19 6.01
CA ILE A 48 0.08 7.32 6.93
C ILE A 48 0.96 6.86 8.10
N GLY A 49 2.12 7.49 8.24
CA GLY A 49 3.04 7.23 9.33
C GLY A 49 2.57 7.86 10.64
N VAL A 50 2.54 7.08 11.72
CA VAL A 50 2.20 7.52 13.07
C VAL A 50 3.21 7.02 14.11
N CYS A 51 3.30 7.72 15.24
CA CYS A 51 4.30 7.44 16.26
C CYS A 51 3.91 6.33 17.25
N CYS A 52 2.62 5.96 17.34
CA CYS A 52 2.14 4.96 18.30
C CYS A 52 0.76 4.37 17.93
N GLY A 53 0.36 3.31 18.64
CA GLY A 53 -0.94 2.64 18.42
C GLY A 53 -2.16 3.52 18.72
N ASN A 54 -2.06 4.45 19.68
CA ASN A 54 -3.15 5.39 19.96
C ASN A 54 -3.35 6.39 18.82
N CYS A 55 -2.28 6.80 18.16
CA CYS A 55 -2.37 7.63 16.95
C CYS A 55 -2.97 6.84 15.79
N ALA A 56 -2.63 5.57 15.62
CA ALA A 56 -3.27 4.71 14.62
C ALA A 56 -4.79 4.58 14.84
N LYS A 57 -5.22 4.39 16.10
CA LYS A 57 -6.65 4.38 16.46
C LYS A 57 -7.35 5.71 16.15
N LYS A 58 -6.66 6.84 16.34
CA LYS A 58 -7.20 8.17 15.99
C LYS A 58 -7.35 8.34 14.47
N VAL A 59 -6.40 7.85 13.67
CA VAL A 59 -6.54 7.82 12.20
C VAL A 59 -7.77 7.03 11.80
N ALA A 60 -7.94 5.80 12.32
CA ALA A 60 -9.10 4.97 11.98
C ALA A 60 -10.46 5.61 12.36
N LYS A 61 -10.51 6.40 13.44
CA LYS A 61 -11.73 7.10 13.88
C LYS A 61 -12.06 8.33 13.05
N ASP A 62 -11.06 9.06 12.58
CA ASP A 62 -11.25 10.31 11.83
C ASP A 62 -10.22 10.43 10.69
N VAL A 63 -10.38 9.59 9.67
CA VAL A 63 -9.46 9.56 8.54
C VAL A 63 -9.43 10.90 7.82
N LYS A 64 -10.59 11.52 7.58
CA LYS A 64 -10.71 12.79 6.84
C LYS A 64 -10.03 13.94 7.58
N GLY A 65 -10.28 14.09 8.89
CA GLY A 65 -9.68 15.14 9.70
C GLY A 65 -8.18 14.96 9.89
N ILE A 66 -7.68 13.73 9.96
CA ILE A 66 -6.24 13.48 10.00
C ILE A 66 -5.59 13.72 8.65
N LEU A 67 -6.19 13.29 7.53
CA LEU A 67 -5.67 13.56 6.19
C LEU A 67 -5.48 15.05 5.91
N ALA A 68 -6.33 15.92 6.45
CA ALA A 68 -6.17 17.37 6.33
C ALA A 68 -4.93 17.92 7.07
N LYS A 69 -4.37 17.16 8.01
CA LYS A 69 -3.16 17.51 8.78
C LYS A 69 -1.90 16.81 8.27
N VAL A 70 -2.06 15.84 7.37
CA VAL A 70 -0.94 15.12 6.76
C VAL A 70 -0.21 16.07 5.83
N LYS A 71 1.09 16.22 6.06
CA LYS A 71 2.01 16.85 5.12
C LYS A 71 2.57 15.74 4.25
N SER A 72 2.39 15.85 2.94
CA SER A 72 2.89 14.85 1.98
C SER A 72 4.34 15.14 1.63
N ASP A 73 5.24 14.99 2.61
CA ASP A 73 6.65 15.39 2.57
C ASP A 73 7.63 14.22 2.76
N SER A 74 7.12 12.99 2.81
CA SER A 74 7.95 11.81 2.95
C SER A 74 8.81 11.54 1.71
N LYS A 75 10.00 11.01 1.94
CA LYS A 75 10.86 10.41 0.89
C LYS A 75 10.72 8.89 0.83
N ASP A 76 9.97 8.31 1.76
CA ASP A 76 9.71 6.88 1.87
C ASP A 76 8.53 6.51 0.96
N SER A 77 8.65 5.41 0.21
CA SER A 77 7.56 4.87 -0.61
C SER A 77 6.38 4.36 0.21
N ASP A 78 6.64 3.99 1.47
CA ASP A 78 5.65 3.32 2.33
C ASP A 78 4.74 4.29 3.07
N THR A 79 5.15 5.56 3.19
CA THR A 79 4.38 6.59 3.90
C THR A 79 4.40 7.92 3.17
N VAL A 80 3.30 8.67 3.24
CA VAL A 80 3.23 9.99 2.59
C VAL A 80 3.84 11.11 3.42
N ASN A 81 3.95 10.94 4.74
CA ASN A 81 4.44 11.95 5.68
C ASN A 81 5.76 11.56 6.33
N SER A 82 6.58 12.55 6.71
CA SER A 82 7.87 12.36 7.40
C SER A 82 7.75 12.33 8.94
N ALA A 83 6.69 12.94 9.48
CA ALA A 83 6.42 13.05 10.91
C ALA A 83 4.94 12.77 11.22
N CYS A 84 4.64 12.28 12.42
CA CYS A 84 3.28 11.93 12.83
C CYS A 84 2.35 13.16 12.75
N PRO A 85 1.24 13.11 11.99
CA PRO A 85 0.36 14.27 11.78
C PRO A 85 -0.45 14.67 13.02
N ILE A 86 -0.41 13.85 14.08
CA ILE A 86 -1.14 14.09 15.33
C ILE A 86 -0.24 14.77 16.37
N SER A 87 1.04 14.39 16.44
CA SER A 87 1.94 14.80 17.52
C SER A 87 3.27 15.39 17.06
N GLY A 88 3.57 15.39 15.76
CA GLY A 88 4.86 15.80 15.20
C GLY A 88 6.05 14.88 15.50
N LYS A 89 5.84 13.77 16.22
CA LYS A 89 6.90 12.82 16.57
C LYS A 89 7.26 11.93 15.38
N GLY A 90 8.46 11.33 15.40
CA GLY A 90 8.91 10.38 14.38
C GLY A 90 7.97 9.19 14.19
N ILE A 91 8.01 8.63 12.99
CA ILE A 91 7.13 7.53 12.57
C ILE A 91 7.64 6.21 13.13
N LYS A 92 6.71 5.40 13.65
CA LYS A 92 7.00 4.05 14.17
C LYS A 92 6.03 2.99 13.64
N LYS A 93 4.90 3.40 13.08
CA LYS A 93 3.85 2.54 12.54
C LYS A 93 3.26 3.17 11.29
N VAL A 94 2.81 2.34 10.36
CA VAL A 94 2.12 2.77 9.14
C VAL A 94 0.65 2.34 9.23
N VAL A 95 -0.25 3.25 8.86
CA VAL A 95 -1.68 3.02 8.78
C VAL A 95 -2.11 3.15 7.33
N THR A 96 -2.69 2.09 6.78
CA THR A 96 -3.18 2.09 5.40
C THR A 96 -4.55 2.76 5.31
N VAL A 97 -4.68 3.72 4.41
CA VAL A 97 -5.93 4.41 4.08
C VAL A 97 -6.24 4.18 2.61
N ALA A 98 -7.48 3.81 2.29
CA ALA A 98 -7.94 3.58 0.93
C ALA A 98 -8.82 4.72 0.40
N PHE A 99 -8.81 4.90 -0.92
CA PHE A 99 -9.59 5.88 -1.66
C PHE A 99 -10.43 5.18 -2.72
N CYS A 100 -11.44 5.86 -3.26
CA CYS A 100 -12.27 5.28 -4.33
C CYS A 100 -11.64 5.38 -5.73
N CYS A 101 -10.59 6.20 -5.92
CA CYS A 101 -9.94 6.40 -7.21
C CYS A 101 -8.58 7.11 -7.07
N SER A 102 -7.78 7.03 -8.14
CA SER A 102 -6.46 7.66 -8.24
C SER A 102 -6.48 9.18 -8.05
N LYS A 103 -7.53 9.86 -8.54
CA LYS A 103 -7.69 11.32 -8.36
C LYS A 103 -7.91 11.71 -6.89
N CYS A 104 -8.63 10.89 -6.12
CA CYS A 104 -8.82 11.14 -4.69
C CYS A 104 -7.53 10.86 -3.91
N LYS A 105 -6.86 9.74 -4.23
CA LYS A 105 -5.56 9.38 -3.68
C LYS A 105 -4.50 10.47 -3.93
N GLY A 106 -4.43 10.95 -5.18
CA GLY A 106 -3.44 11.94 -5.62
C GLY A 106 -3.52 13.32 -4.95
N LYS A 107 -4.57 13.59 -4.18
CA LYS A 107 -4.64 14.79 -3.31
C LYS A 107 -3.73 14.69 -2.09
N TYR A 108 -3.28 13.48 -1.74
CA TYR A 108 -2.55 13.19 -0.50
C TYR A 108 -1.22 12.46 -0.71
N THR A 109 -0.87 12.12 -1.95
CA THR A 109 0.46 11.59 -2.27
C THR A 109 1.48 12.72 -2.37
N VAL A 110 2.75 12.39 -2.12
CA VAL A 110 3.87 13.29 -2.34
C VAL A 110 3.87 13.68 -3.83
N LYS A 111 4.01 14.97 -4.12
CA LYS A 111 4.12 15.50 -5.48
C LYS A 111 5.57 15.53 -5.92
#